data_AF-A0A383EZX0-F1
#
_entry.id   AF-A0A383EZX0-F1
#
_cell.length_a   1.000
_cell.length_b   1.000
_cell.length_c   1.000
_cell.angle_alpha   90.00
_cell.angle_beta   90.00
_cell.angle_gamma   90.00
#
_symmetry.space_group_name_H-M   'P 1'
#
loop_
_entity.id
_entity.type
_entity.pdbx_description
1 polymer ?
#
loop_
_entity_poly.entity_id
_entity_poly.type
_entity_poly.pdbx_seq_one_letter_code
_entity_poly.pdbx_strand_id
1 'polypeptide(L)'
;DQLMKFHRWKNYEGIMNSVQILGFNRDSCDFTPPNEMNLTWLKDFKVDISSSIIREKIAKGDSSDDDLPPSIQRYIQNNKLYDYQ
;
A
#
# COMPACT_ATOMS: atom_id res chain seq x y z
N ASP A 1 8.01 0.26 -5.33
CA ASP A 1 7.71 -0.41 -6.63
C ASP A 1 6.89 0.48 -7.59
N GLN A 2 5.79 1.10 -7.14
CA GLN A 2 4.90 1.91 -7.99
C GLN A 2 5.63 3.08 -8.65
N LEU A 3 6.49 3.76 -7.88
CA LEU A 3 7.25 4.91 -8.34
C LEU A 3 8.22 4.57 -9.49
N MET A 4 8.80 3.37 -9.49
CA MET A 4 9.65 2.88 -10.60
C MET A 4 8.91 2.82 -11.93
N LYS A 5 7.59 2.61 -11.88
CA LYS A 5 6.72 2.49 -13.05
C LYS A 5 5.91 3.78 -13.29
N PHE A 6 6.19 4.85 -12.56
CA PHE A 6 5.42 6.09 -12.62
C PHE A 6 5.38 6.69 -14.05
N HIS A 7 6.49 6.60 -14.78
CA HIS A 7 6.57 7.01 -16.20
C HIS A 7 5.59 6.27 -17.13
N ARG A 8 5.02 5.14 -16.70
CA ARG A 8 4.03 4.38 -17.47
C ARG A 8 2.59 4.79 -17.17
N TRP A 9 2.38 5.68 -16.19
CA TRP A 9 1.05 6.15 -15.84
C TRP A 9 0.52 7.05 -16.95
N LYS A 10 -0.79 6.95 -17.21
CA LYS A 10 -1.44 7.84 -18.16
C LYS A 10 -1.29 9.28 -17.67
N ASN A 11 -0.73 10.15 -18.52
CA ASN A 11 -0.48 11.56 -18.21
C ASN A 11 0.46 11.80 -17.00
N TYR A 12 1.51 10.99 -16.86
CA TYR A 12 2.44 11.11 -15.73
C TYR A 12 3.09 12.50 -15.61
N GLU A 13 3.37 13.19 -16.72
CA GLU A 13 3.93 14.54 -16.73
C GLU A 13 2.96 15.57 -16.10
N GLY A 14 1.68 15.49 -16.45
CA GLY A 14 0.65 16.34 -15.85
C GLY A 14 0.52 16.10 -14.35
N ILE A 15 0.63 14.85 -13.90
CA ILE A 15 0.63 14.50 -12.48
C ILE A 15 1.88 15.07 -11.80
N MET A 16 3.06 14.85 -12.38
CA MET A 16 4.34 15.33 -11.85
C MET A 16 4.35 16.84 -11.61
N ASN A 17 3.72 17.61 -12.50
CA ASN A 17 3.65 19.07 -12.41
C ASN A 17 2.52 19.59 -11.49
N SER A 18 1.59 18.73 -11.07
CA SER A 18 0.39 19.15 -10.34
C SER A 18 0.40 18.76 -8.86
N VAL A 19 1.22 17.79 -8.44
CA VAL A 19 1.18 17.26 -7.08
C VAL A 19 2.58 17.08 -6.48
N GLN A 20 2.64 17.11 -5.15
CA GLN A 20 3.78 16.57 -4.40
C GLN A 20 3.60 15.06 -4.26
N ILE A 21 4.61 14.30 -4.69
CA ILE A 21 4.61 12.86 -4.62
C ILE A 21 5.32 12.44 -3.33
N LEU A 22 4.66 11.58 -2.55
CA LEU A 22 5.25 10.98 -1.35
C LEU A 22 5.63 9.54 -1.67
N GLY A 23 6.94 9.27 -1.66
CA GLY A 23 7.48 7.94 -1.88
C GLY A 23 7.76 7.24 -0.55
N PHE A 24 7.18 6.07 -0.35
CA PHE A 24 7.49 5.20 0.78
C PHE A 24 8.50 4.14 0.33
N ASN A 25 9.68 4.11 0.95
CA ASN A 25 10.68 3.10 0.61
C ASN A 25 10.40 1.83 1.43
N ARG A 26 9.72 0.86 0.81
CA ARG A 26 9.76 -0.53 1.29
C ARG A 26 11.14 -1.07 0.92
N ASP A 27 11.83 -1.66 1.90
CA ASP A 27 13.24 -2.04 1.89
C ASP A 27 13.88 -2.21 0.49
N SER A 28 15.03 -1.54 0.30
CA SER A 28 15.92 -1.64 -0.86
C SER A 28 15.32 -1.25 -2.23
N CYS A 29 14.51 -0.19 -2.31
CA CYS A 29 14.26 0.50 -3.59
C CYS A 29 15.27 1.63 -3.84
N ASP A 30 16.17 1.42 -4.79
CA ASP A 30 17.03 2.46 -5.38
C ASP A 30 16.29 3.13 -6.55
N PHE A 31 15.56 4.20 -6.26
CA PHE A 31 14.97 5.08 -7.27
C PHE A 31 15.56 6.48 -7.16
N THR A 32 16.13 6.97 -8.25
CA THR A 32 16.55 8.36 -8.38
C THR A 32 15.45 9.13 -9.13
N PRO A 33 14.72 10.05 -8.47
CA PRO A 33 13.73 10.88 -9.16
C PRO A 33 14.39 11.82 -10.17
N PRO A 34 13.71 12.15 -11.28
CA PRO A 34 14.09 13.28 -12.14
C PRO A 34 14.07 14.59 -11.35
N ASN A 35 14.93 15.56 -11.70
CA ASN A 35 15.01 16.85 -11.02
C ASN A 35 13.70 17.65 -11.02
N GLU A 36 12.83 17.41 -12.01
CA GLU A 36 11.55 18.09 -12.19
C GLU A 36 10.44 17.49 -11.30
N MET A 37 10.71 16.36 -10.65
CA MET A 37 9.74 15.65 -9.82
C MET A 37 9.78 16.14 -8.38
N ASN A 38 8.68 16.74 -7.91
CA ASN A 38 8.53 17.09 -6.49
C ASN A 38 8.25 15.83 -5.65
N LEU A 39 9.31 15.10 -5.32
CA LEU A 39 9.27 13.84 -4.56
C LEU A 39 9.85 14.03 -3.16
N THR A 40 9.10 13.62 -2.13
CA THR A 40 9.62 13.47 -0.76
C THR A 40 9.66 12.00 -0.39
N TRP A 41 10.83 11.53 0.05
CA TRP A 41 11.03 10.16 0.52
C TRP A 41 10.74 10.02 2.01
N LEU A 42 9.83 9.13 2.35
CA LEU A 42 9.52 8.72 3.71
C LEU A 42 10.18 7.36 3.94
N LYS A 43 11.39 7.38 4.51
CA LYS A 43 12.21 6.18 4.77
C LYS A 43 11.82 5.46 6.07
N ASP A 44 11.25 6.19 7.03
CA ASP A 44 10.96 5.68 8.37
C ASP A 44 9.59 4.99 8.48
N PHE A 45 8.86 4.89 7.37
CA PHE A 45 7.54 4.27 7.35
C PHE A 45 7.66 2.75 7.16
N LYS A 46 7.57 2.01 8.27
CA LYS A 46 7.56 0.54 8.28
C LYS A 46 6.18 0.03 8.65
N VAL A 47 5.38 -0.27 7.63
CA VAL A 47 4.13 -1.03 7.80
C VAL A 47 4.28 -2.34 7.05
N ASP A 48 4.57 -3.39 7.81
CA ASP A 48 4.67 -4.77 7.32
C ASP A 48 3.29 -5.45 7.34
N ILE A 49 2.34 -4.82 6.67
CA ILE A 49 0.98 -5.32 6.51
C ILE A 49 0.69 -5.39 5.01
N SER A 50 0.08 -6.50 4.57
CA SER A 50 -0.31 -6.74 3.19
C SER A 50 -1.73 -7.31 3.16
N SER A 51 -2.58 -6.76 2.30
CA SER A 51 -3.94 -7.27 2.12
C SER A 51 -3.96 -8.73 1.67
N SER A 52 -2.94 -9.21 0.96
CA SER A 52 -2.86 -10.62 0.56
C SER A 52 -2.67 -11.54 1.77
N ILE A 53 -1.78 -11.15 2.70
CA ILE A 53 -1.54 -11.90 3.94
C ILE A 53 -2.79 -11.87 4.82
N ILE A 54 -3.43 -10.70 4.94
CA ILE A 54 -4.67 -10.56 5.71
C ILE A 54 -5.78 -11.47 5.15
N ARG A 55 -6.01 -11.46 3.83
CA ARG A 55 -7.04 -12.32 3.21
C ARG A 55 -6.74 -13.80 3.41
N GLU A 56 -5.46 -14.20 3.32
CA GLU A 56 -5.05 -15.58 3.55
C GLU A 56 -5.27 -16.01 5.01
N LYS A 57 -4.92 -15.16 5.99
CA LYS A 57 -5.20 -15.40 7.42
C LYS A 57 -6.71 -15.57 7.68
N ILE A 58 -7.53 -14.68 7.12
CA ILE A 58 -8.99 -14.72 7.24
C ILE A 58 -9.55 -16.04 6.69
N ALA A 59 -9.11 -16.46 5.50
CA ALA A 59 -9.57 -17.71 4.88
C ALA A 59 -9.13 -18.97 5.66
N LYS A 60 -8.02 -18.91 6.40
CA LYS A 60 -7.53 -20.00 7.26
C LYS A 60 -8.21 -20.04 8.64
N GLY A 61 -8.98 -19.01 9.00
CA GLY A 61 -9.55 -18.86 10.34
C GLY A 61 -8.55 -18.39 11.40
N ASP A 62 -7.39 -17.86 10.98
CA ASP A 62 -6.41 -17.27 11.89
C ASP A 62 -6.91 -15.91 12.41
N SER A 63 -6.62 -15.58 13.67
CA SER A 63 -6.94 -14.27 14.23
C SER A 63 -6.12 -13.18 13.53
N SER A 64 -6.82 -12.23 12.92
CA SER A 64 -6.24 -11.04 12.28
C SER A 64 -6.32 -9.79 13.18
N ASP A 65 -6.48 -10.01 14.48
CA ASP A 65 -6.93 -9.02 15.47
C ASP A 65 -5.97 -7.82 15.59
N ASP A 66 -4.69 -8.02 15.32
CA ASP A 66 -3.67 -6.96 15.35
C ASP A 66 -3.42 -6.28 13.99
N ASP A 67 -3.91 -6.87 12.88
CA ASP A 67 -3.64 -6.38 11.52
C ASP A 67 -4.73 -5.41 11.01
N LEU A 68 -5.92 -5.43 11.63
CA LEU A 68 -7.09 -4.68 11.19
C LEU A 68 -7.79 -3.95 12.34
N PRO A 69 -8.33 -2.74 12.11
CA PRO A 69 -9.20 -2.10 13.07
C PRO A 69 -10.42 -2.99 13.40
N PRO A 70 -10.88 -3.08 14.67
CA PRO A 70 -11.98 -3.96 15.07
C PRO A 70 -13.29 -3.74 14.30
N SER A 71 -13.56 -2.50 13.87
CA SER A 71 -14.73 -2.18 13.04
C SER A 71 -14.69 -2.83 11.66
N ILE A 72 -13.50 -2.91 11.05
CA ILE A 72 -13.30 -3.54 9.75
C ILE A 72 -13.39 -5.05 9.87
N GLN A 73 -12.85 -5.63 10.93
CA GLN A 73 -13.02 -7.05 11.24
C GLN A 73 -14.49 -7.45 11.35
N ARG A 74 -15.27 -6.71 12.16
CA ARG A 74 -16.70 -6.96 12.31
C ARG A 74 -17.44 -6.87 10.97
N TYR A 75 -17.04 -5.93 10.11
CA TYR A 75 -17.60 -5.82 8.77
C TYR A 75 -17.30 -7.06 7.91
N ILE A 76 -16.06 -7.54 7.90
CA ILE A 76 -15.66 -8.75 7.16
C ILE A 76 -16.44 -9.97 7.64
N GLN A 77 -16.54 -10.17 8.95
CA GLN A 77 -17.25 -11.29 9.58
C GLN A 77 -18.75 -11.27 9.24
N ASN A 78 -19.40 -10.13 9.43
CA ASN A 78 -20.84 -9.98 9.18
C ASN A 78 -21.22 -10.21 7.71
N ASN A 79 -20.31 -9.85 6.78
CA ASN A 79 -20.53 -9.99 5.34
C ASN A 79 -19.89 -11.24 4.72
N LYS A 80 -19.25 -12.10 5.53
CA LYS A 80 -18.55 -13.32 5.09
C LYS A 80 -17.59 -13.07 3.92
N LEU A 81 -16.82 -11.99 3.99
CA LEU A 81 -15.83 -11.66 2.95
C LEU A 81 -14.60 -12.57 3.05
N TYR A 82 -13.95 -12.82 1.91
CA TYR A 82 -12.69 -13.56 1.83
C TYR A 82 -12.75 -14.98 2.41
N ASP A 83 -13.84 -15.69 2.10
CA ASP A 83 -14.07 -17.09 2.51
C ASP A 83 -14.08 -17.33 4.02
N TYR A 84 -14.42 -16.29 4.79
CA TYR A 84 -14.60 -16.37 6.24
C TYR A 84 -15.65 -17.44 6.59
N GLN A 85 -15.24 -18.47 7.35
CA GLN A 85 -16.06 -19.60 7.76
C GLN A 85 -16.86 -19.32 9.04
#